data_AF-A0AAW0KL32-F1
#
_entry.id   AF-A0AAW0KL32-F1
#
_cell.length_a   1.000
_cell.length_b   1.000
_cell.length_c   1.000
_cell.angle_alpha   90.00
_cell.angle_beta   90.00
_cell.angle_gamma   90.00
#
_symmetry.space_group_name_H-M   'P 1'
#
loop_
_entity.id
_entity.type
_entity.pdbx_description
1 polymer ?
#
loop_
_entity_poly.entity_id
_entity_poly.type
_entity_poly.pdbx_seq_one_letter_code
_entity_poly.pdbx_strand_id
1 'polypeptide(L)'
;GGSGYAKNIIFQNVVMNNVSNPIIIDQNYCDQKTPCEQQPSAVKISNVVFKNIKGTSASEEAISFDCSKSFPCQGVLLQDVNLVRQGDGDVDATCLKVRLQKKGNVSPGC
;
A
#
# COMPACT_ATOMS: atom_id res chain seq x y z
N GLY A 1 -15.03 8.44 -8.54
CA GLY A 1 -13.62 8.42 -8.85
C GLY A 1 -13.56 8.07 -10.30
N GLY A 2 -12.42 7.53 -10.75
CA GLY A 2 -12.28 7.04 -12.11
C GLY A 2 -12.99 5.72 -12.36
N SER A 3 -12.92 5.28 -13.60
CA SER A 3 -13.28 3.93 -14.06
C SER A 3 -12.09 3.31 -14.79
N GLY A 4 -12.05 1.98 -14.85
CA GLY A 4 -10.94 1.24 -15.47
C GLY A 4 -10.35 0.18 -14.53
N TYR A 5 -9.16 -0.31 -14.86
CA TYR A 5 -8.46 -1.33 -14.07
C TYR A 5 -6.95 -1.14 -14.06
N ALA A 6 -6.33 -1.53 -12.95
CA ALA A 6 -4.90 -1.73 -12.82
C ALA A 6 -4.69 -3.16 -12.26
N LYS A 7 -4.01 -4.02 -13.02
CA LYS A 7 -3.91 -5.43 -12.66
C LYS A 7 -2.59 -6.08 -13.06
N ASN A 8 -2.22 -7.13 -12.33
CA ASN A 8 -1.02 -7.95 -12.59
C ASN A 8 0.26 -7.11 -12.53
N ILE A 9 0.43 -6.39 -11.42
CA ILE A 9 1.55 -5.47 -11.19
C ILE A 9 2.50 -6.09 -10.18
N ILE A 10 3.81 -6.01 -10.43
CA ILE A 10 4.83 -6.57 -9.55
C ILE A 10 5.88 -5.49 -9.24
N PHE A 11 6.05 -5.21 -7.95
CA PHE A 11 7.17 -4.46 -7.40
C PHE A 11 8.10 -5.45 -6.72
N GLN A 12 9.35 -5.56 -7.18
CA GLN A 12 10.28 -6.54 -6.62
C GLN A 12 11.69 -6.01 -6.43
N ASN A 13 12.37 -6.52 -5.40
CA ASN A 13 13.80 -6.27 -5.12
C ASN A 13 14.10 -4.77 -4.93
N VAL A 14 13.31 -4.10 -4.08
CA VAL A 14 13.45 -2.67 -3.82
C VAL A 14 14.09 -2.43 -2.46
N VAL A 15 15.08 -1.54 -2.40
CA VAL A 15 15.69 -1.06 -1.16
C VAL A 15 15.26 0.39 -0.92
N MET A 16 14.59 0.65 0.19
CA MET A 16 14.10 1.95 0.60
C MET A 16 15.10 2.60 1.57
N ASN A 17 15.40 3.89 1.39
CA ASN A 17 16.24 4.64 2.32
C ASN A 17 15.54 5.94 2.71
N ASN A 18 15.12 6.03 3.96
CA ASN A 18 14.47 7.21 4.53
C ASN A 18 13.30 7.71 3.67
N VAL A 19 12.40 6.79 3.28
CA VAL A 19 11.25 7.07 2.41
C VAL A 19 10.02 7.38 3.25
N SER A 20 9.36 8.52 3.02
CA SER A 20 8.21 8.95 3.85
C SER A 20 6.96 8.09 3.69
N ASN A 21 6.77 7.41 2.56
CA ASN A 21 5.65 6.50 2.38
C ASN A 21 6.09 5.33 1.48
N PRO A 22 6.73 4.30 2.04
CA PRO A 22 7.34 3.21 1.27
C PRO A 22 6.38 2.44 0.35
N ILE A 23 5.23 1.99 0.86
CA ILE A 23 4.26 1.19 0.08
C ILE A 23 2.87 1.83 0.23
N ILE A 24 2.31 2.36 -0.86
CA ILE A 24 0.96 2.95 -0.86
C ILE A 24 0.10 2.38 -1.98
N ILE A 25 -1.17 2.10 -1.69
CA ILE A 25 -2.27 2.10 -2.65
C ILE A 25 -3.34 3.04 -2.11
N ASP A 26 -3.60 4.14 -2.81
CA ASP A 26 -4.62 5.12 -2.45
C ASP A 26 -5.66 5.23 -3.57
N GLN A 27 -6.87 4.69 -3.33
CA GLN A 27 -8.02 4.82 -4.23
C GLN A 27 -8.96 5.98 -3.87
N ASN A 28 -8.69 6.68 -2.77
CA ASN A 28 -9.43 7.87 -2.31
C ASN A 28 -8.61 9.16 -2.50
N TYR A 29 -7.60 9.12 -3.37
CA TYR A 29 -6.72 10.24 -3.67
C TYR A 29 -7.49 11.52 -3.97
N CYS A 30 -7.13 12.59 -3.28
CA CYS A 30 -7.71 13.92 -3.42
C CYS A 30 -6.61 14.98 -3.36
N ASP A 31 -6.41 15.68 -4.47
CA ASP A 31 -5.42 16.76 -4.63
C ASP A 31 -6.05 18.16 -4.52
N GLN A 32 -7.34 18.21 -4.23
CA GLN A 32 -8.10 19.46 -4.12
C GLN A 32 -7.96 20.08 -2.74
N LYS A 33 -8.03 21.42 -2.67
CA LYS A 33 -8.01 22.16 -1.39
C LYS A 33 -9.21 21.84 -0.51
N THR A 34 -10.35 21.55 -1.13
CA THR A 34 -11.56 21.09 -0.45
C THR A 34 -11.62 19.57 -0.45
N PRO A 35 -12.06 18.93 0.64
CA PRO A 35 -12.17 17.47 0.68
C PRO A 35 -13.01 16.93 -0.47
N CYS A 36 -12.49 15.93 -1.17
CA CYS A 36 -13.24 15.24 -2.21
C CYS A 36 -14.33 14.40 -1.56
N GLU A 37 -15.54 14.46 -2.09
CA GLU A 37 -16.62 13.57 -1.66
C GLU A 37 -16.29 12.14 -2.05
N GLN A 38 -16.67 11.17 -1.19
CA GLN A 38 -16.55 9.77 -1.55
C GLN A 38 -17.39 9.46 -2.78
N GLN A 39 -16.78 8.77 -3.72
CA GLN A 39 -17.40 8.53 -5.01
C GLN A 39 -17.84 7.07 -5.16
N PRO A 40 -18.95 6.81 -5.87
CA PRO A 40 -19.48 5.45 -6.03
C PRO A 40 -18.62 4.58 -6.95
N SER A 41 -17.87 5.20 -7.87
CA SER A 41 -16.95 4.54 -8.81
C SER A 41 -15.48 4.66 -8.39
N ALA A 42 -14.71 3.61 -8.65
CA ALA A 42 -13.25 3.62 -8.54
C ALA A 42 -12.62 2.68 -9.57
N VAL A 43 -11.34 2.90 -9.87
CA VAL A 43 -10.53 1.99 -10.69
C VAL A 43 -10.40 0.65 -9.97
N LYS A 44 -10.60 -0.48 -10.66
CA LYS A 44 -10.46 -1.81 -10.04
C LYS A 44 -8.98 -2.21 -9.95
N ILE A 45 -8.47 -2.42 -8.74
CA ILE A 45 -7.09 -2.85 -8.50
C ILE A 45 -7.07 -4.34 -8.15
N SER A 46 -6.27 -5.13 -8.87
CA SER A 46 -6.16 -6.57 -8.61
C SER A 46 -4.78 -7.17 -8.89
N ASN A 47 -4.42 -8.26 -8.20
CA ASN A 47 -3.17 -9.00 -8.41
C ASN A 47 -1.93 -8.11 -8.39
N VAL A 48 -1.72 -7.42 -7.26
CA VAL A 48 -0.55 -6.56 -7.03
C VAL A 48 0.40 -7.28 -6.09
N VAL A 49 1.66 -7.43 -6.47
CA VAL A 49 2.67 -8.13 -5.68
C VAL A 49 3.76 -7.15 -5.25
N PHE A 50 4.04 -7.10 -3.95
CA PHE A 50 5.19 -6.44 -3.37
C PHE A 50 6.12 -7.53 -2.81
N LYS A 51 7.29 -7.71 -3.44
CA LYS A 51 8.19 -8.83 -3.15
C LYS A 51 9.61 -8.37 -2.83
N ASN A 52 10.19 -8.86 -1.74
CA ASN A 52 11.57 -8.58 -1.38
C ASN A 52 11.83 -7.05 -1.31
N ILE A 53 11.01 -6.35 -0.53
CA ILE A 53 11.13 -4.91 -0.30
C ILE A 53 11.68 -4.70 1.10
N LYS A 54 12.77 -3.95 1.22
CA LYS A 54 13.43 -3.75 2.52
C LYS A 54 13.95 -2.34 2.71
N GLY A 55 14.18 -1.93 3.96
CA GLY A 55 14.88 -0.68 4.27
C GLY A 55 14.14 0.17 5.28
N THR A 56 14.27 1.50 5.16
CA THR A 56 13.85 2.44 6.22
C THR A 56 12.75 3.41 5.78
N SER A 57 11.78 3.63 6.67
CA SER A 57 10.73 4.64 6.54
C SER A 57 11.12 5.94 7.27
N ALA A 58 10.85 7.08 6.62
CA ALA A 58 10.96 8.41 7.23
C ALA A 58 9.72 8.81 8.05
N SER A 59 8.66 8.02 8.00
CA SER A 59 7.42 8.18 8.78
C SER A 59 7.13 6.94 9.63
N GLU A 60 6.16 7.06 10.54
CA GLU A 60 5.63 5.94 11.33
C GLU A 60 4.84 4.96 10.46
N GLU A 61 3.96 5.44 9.58
CA GLU A 61 3.21 4.59 8.64
C GLU A 61 4.05 4.21 7.42
N ALA A 62 4.53 2.97 7.37
CA ALA A 62 5.35 2.48 6.26
C ALA A 62 4.54 1.83 5.12
N ILE A 63 3.36 1.29 5.45
CA ILE A 63 2.44 0.67 4.48
C ILE A 63 1.06 1.29 4.64
N SER A 64 0.49 1.81 3.55
CA SER A 64 -0.84 2.42 3.55
C SER A 64 -1.66 1.90 2.37
N PHE A 65 -2.69 1.11 2.65
CA PHE A 65 -3.66 0.67 1.66
C PHE A 65 -5.01 1.28 1.99
N ASP A 66 -5.40 2.29 1.23
CA ASP A 66 -6.73 2.90 1.32
C ASP A 66 -7.52 2.62 0.05
N CYS A 67 -8.19 1.47 0.03
CA CYS A 67 -8.96 1.02 -1.11
C CYS A 67 -10.43 1.45 -1.02
N SER A 68 -11.08 1.57 -2.18
CA SER A 68 -12.48 1.96 -2.30
C SER A 68 -13.40 0.96 -1.61
N LYS A 69 -14.40 1.48 -0.88
CA LYS A 69 -15.47 0.65 -0.30
C LYS A 69 -16.28 -0.10 -1.36
N SER A 70 -16.54 0.53 -2.51
CA SER A 70 -17.33 -0.04 -3.62
C SER A 70 -16.51 -0.99 -4.49
N PHE A 71 -15.20 -0.76 -4.60
CA PHE A 71 -14.27 -1.61 -5.36
C PHE A 71 -13.01 -1.94 -4.55
N PRO A 72 -13.12 -2.79 -3.51
CA PRO A 72 -11.98 -3.21 -2.68
C PRO A 72 -10.84 -3.78 -3.53
N CYS A 73 -9.59 -3.52 -3.14
CA CYS A 73 -8.43 -4.12 -3.80
C CYS A 73 -8.38 -5.63 -3.57
N GLN A 74 -8.09 -6.41 -4.61
CA GLN A 74 -8.14 -7.88 -4.56
C GLN A 74 -6.80 -8.53 -4.95
N GLY A 75 -6.36 -9.53 -4.19
CA GLY A 75 -5.13 -10.27 -4.54
C GLY A 75 -3.88 -9.40 -4.39
N VAL A 76 -3.82 -8.58 -3.34
CA VAL A 76 -2.58 -7.89 -2.97
C VAL A 76 -1.71 -8.87 -2.17
N LEU A 77 -0.49 -9.12 -2.62
CA LEU A 77 0.46 -10.02 -1.95
C LEU A 77 1.65 -9.22 -1.43
N LEU A 78 1.88 -9.29 -0.12
CA LEU A 78 3.12 -8.90 0.52
C LEU A 78 4.00 -10.15 0.70
N GLN A 79 5.17 -10.17 0.07
CA GLN A 79 6.10 -11.27 0.20
C GLN A 79 7.50 -10.76 0.58
N ASP A 80 8.06 -11.24 1.68
CA ASP A 80 9.43 -10.88 2.10
C ASP A 80 9.62 -9.34 2.19
N VAL A 81 8.70 -8.66 2.87
CA VAL A 81 8.70 -7.20 3.07
C VAL A 81 9.20 -6.88 4.47
N ASN A 82 10.24 -6.06 4.60
CA ASN A 82 10.82 -5.70 5.90
C ASN A 82 11.21 -4.21 5.95
N LEU A 83 10.32 -3.41 6.52
CA LEU A 83 10.50 -1.98 6.70
C LEU A 83 10.59 -1.65 8.20
N VAL A 84 11.50 -0.76 8.55
CA VAL A 84 11.72 -0.27 9.92
C VAL A 84 11.82 1.26 9.92
N ARG A 85 11.75 1.90 11.07
CA ARG A 85 11.92 3.34 11.18
C ARG A 85 13.36 3.74 10.90
N GLN A 86 13.57 4.84 10.17
CA GLN A 86 14.89 5.44 10.05
C GLN A 86 15.43 5.81 11.44
N GLY A 87 16.63 5.33 11.77
CA GLY A 87 17.27 5.60 13.07
C GLY A 87 17.01 4.56 14.15
N ASP A 88 16.30 3.47 13.82
CA ASP A 88 15.85 2.36 14.71
C ASP A 88 14.41 2.55 15.21
N GLY A 89 13.67 1.44 15.35
CA GLY A 89 12.27 1.39 15.77
C GLY A 89 11.30 0.76 14.77
N ASP A 90 10.09 0.48 15.27
CA ASP A 90 9.00 -0.11 14.50
C ASP A 90 8.25 0.93 13.64
N VAL A 91 7.49 0.43 12.69
CA VAL A 91 6.61 1.20 11.80
C VAL A 91 5.26 0.50 11.73
N ASP A 92 4.24 1.23 11.29
CA ASP A 92 2.87 0.77 11.21
C ASP A 92 2.43 0.47 9.77
N ALA A 93 1.34 -0.29 9.67
CA ALA A 93 0.63 -0.57 8.43
C ALA A 93 -0.87 -0.28 8.58
N THR A 94 -1.43 0.61 7.75
CA THR A 94 -2.88 0.85 7.67
C THR A 94 -3.46 0.15 6.45
N CYS A 95 -4.48 -0.69 6.66
CA CYS A 95 -4.97 -1.58 5.61
C CYS A 95 -6.49 -1.59 5.53
N LEU A 96 -7.04 -0.71 4.70
CA LEU A 96 -8.46 -0.45 4.53
C LEU A 96 -8.96 -1.04 3.20
N LYS A 97 -9.99 -1.88 3.30
CA LYS A 97 -10.73 -2.45 2.14
C LYS A 97 -9.83 -3.15 1.12
N VAL A 98 -8.81 -3.86 1.59
CA VAL A 98 -7.89 -4.64 0.77
C VAL A 98 -7.94 -6.12 1.18
N ARG A 99 -7.93 -7.02 0.21
CA ARG A 99 -7.79 -8.46 0.43
C ARG A 99 -6.33 -8.86 0.23
N LEU A 100 -5.64 -9.06 1.35
CA LEU A 100 -4.21 -9.26 1.41
C LEU A 100 -3.85 -10.73 1.57
N GLN A 101 -2.70 -11.11 1.03
CA GLN A 101 -1.99 -12.33 1.40
C GLN A 101 -0.58 -11.95 1.83
N LYS A 102 -0.05 -12.67 2.81
CA LYS A 102 1.33 -12.55 3.28
C LYS A 102 2.08 -13.84 2.99
N LYS A 103 3.34 -13.73 2.59
CA LYS A 103 4.22 -14.88 2.39
C LYS A 103 5.65 -14.56 2.86
N GLY A 104 6.26 -15.48 3.60
CA GLY A 104 7.60 -15.24 4.15
C GLY A 104 7.59 -14.17 5.24
N ASN A 105 8.68 -13.43 5.39
CA ASN A 105 8.79 -12.41 6.43
C ASN A 105 8.07 -11.12 6.01
N VAL A 106 7.11 -10.63 6.79
CA VAL A 106 6.38 -9.39 6.50
C VAL A 106 6.31 -8.52 7.75
N SER A 107 7.03 -7.41 7.75
CA SER A 107 7.01 -6.36 8.77
C SER A 107 7.08 -4.98 8.09
N PRO A 108 6.20 -4.02 8.42
CA PRO A 108 5.04 -4.17 9.30
C PRO A 108 3.93 -5.01 8.66
N GLY A 109 3.05 -5.53 9.51
CA GLY A 109 1.94 -6.39 9.10
C GLY A 109 0.60 -5.65 9.03
N CYS A 110 -0.13 -5.88 7.93
CA CYS A 110 -1.60 -5.88 7.89
C CYS A 110 -2.12 -7.22 8.46
#